data_AF-I9TNV8-F1
#
_entry.id   AF-I9TNV8-F1
#
_cell.length_a   1.000
_cell.length_b   1.000
_cell.length_c   1.000
_cell.angle_alpha   90.00
_cell.angle_beta   90.00
_cell.angle_gamma   90.00
#
_symmetry.space_group_name_H-M   'P 1'
#
loop_
_entity.id
_entity.type
_entity.pdbx_description
1 polymer ?
#
loop_
_entity_poly.entity_id
_entity_poly.type
_entity_poly.pdbx_seq_one_letter_code
_entity_poly.pdbx_strand_id
1 'polypeptide(L)'
;MTTNLIKPSRIDFDKVDINQIQRILSTGTLEALAPDEREYYSLMEMVRGLRARMRINGKLVTKAGIIRLLKSEPYGLSDWMARQVYADSLNFFYTQDNVRPQAFANLYAEKAENWANTVFLMGNVKEAKNLLKLAAELRGCYKDQQAEIPEELLAQKSTVIYTTSRKDLGVPEIDRKELEEFIDAIPEIPVIVRENIKEDARIKAFDLKKRMLYDIKEFGEDNEGE
;
A
#
# COMPACT_ATOMS: atom_id res chain seq x y z
N MET A 1 -22.47 30.38 23.41
CA MET A 1 -21.45 29.61 24.14
C MET A 1 -20.10 30.06 23.62
N THR A 2 -19.29 30.68 24.47
CA THR A 2 -17.96 31.20 24.16
C THR A 2 -16.99 30.02 24.03
N THR A 3 -16.73 29.57 22.80
CA THR A 3 -15.65 28.64 22.52
C THR A 3 -14.34 29.39 22.74
N ASN A 4 -13.60 29.03 23.79
CA ASN A 4 -12.22 29.43 23.94
C ASN A 4 -11.47 28.92 22.70
N LEU A 5 -11.20 29.83 21.76
CA LEU A 5 -10.41 29.55 20.56
C LEU A 5 -8.94 29.42 20.98
N ILE A 6 -8.61 28.30 21.62
CA ILE A 6 -7.23 27.88 21.80
C ILE A 6 -6.70 27.55 20.40
N LYS A 7 -5.52 28.08 20.05
CA LYS A 7 -4.91 27.80 18.76
C LYS A 7 -4.69 26.27 18.64
N PRO A 8 -5.24 25.60 17.62
CA PRO A 8 -5.07 24.16 17.43
C PRO A 8 -3.63 23.79 17.03
N SER A 9 -2.73 24.78 16.90
CA SER A 9 -1.29 24.58 16.83
C SER A 9 -0.66 23.93 18.07
N ARG A 10 -1.44 23.64 19.12
CA ARG A 10 -1.01 22.89 20.32
C ARG A 10 -1.40 21.41 20.28
N ILE A 11 -2.17 20.97 19.29
CA ILE A 11 -2.55 19.56 19.13
C ILE A 11 -1.29 18.79 18.71
N ASP A 12 -0.95 17.74 19.45
CA ASP A 12 0.12 16.82 19.11
C ASP A 12 -0.44 15.72 18.18
N PHE A 13 -0.33 15.95 16.86
CA PHE A 13 -0.90 15.06 15.84
C PHE A 13 -0.34 13.63 15.91
N ASP A 14 0.88 13.45 16.43
CA ASP A 14 1.51 12.14 16.56
C ASP A 14 0.88 11.30 17.69
N LYS A 15 0.19 11.95 18.64
CA LYS A 15 -0.51 11.29 19.75
C LYS A 15 -1.98 11.00 19.47
N VAL A 16 -2.53 11.49 18.37
CA VAL A 16 -3.94 11.28 18.02
C VAL A 16 -4.10 9.91 17.34
N ASP A 17 -4.76 8.96 17.99
CA ASP A 17 -5.14 7.68 17.37
C ASP A 17 -6.57 7.73 16.82
N ILE A 18 -6.68 7.75 15.49
CA ILE A 18 -7.96 7.73 14.77
C ILE A 18 -8.80 6.50 15.14
N ASN A 19 -8.16 5.35 15.40
CA ASN A 19 -8.87 4.12 15.76
C ASN A 19 -9.43 4.18 17.18
N GLN A 20 -8.79 4.91 18.08
CA GLN A 20 -9.31 5.20 19.42
C GLN A 20 -10.55 6.08 19.32
N ILE A 21 -10.52 7.13 18.50
CA ILE A 21 -11.69 7.98 18.21
C ILE A 21 -12.84 7.13 17.66
N GLN A 22 -12.59 6.25 16.69
CA GLN A 22 -13.62 5.36 16.13
C GLN A 22 -14.23 4.42 17.18
N ARG A 23 -13.38 3.80 18.02
CA ARG A 23 -13.82 2.88 19.09
C ARG A 23 -14.64 3.58 20.15
N ILE A 24 -14.27 4.79 20.55
CA ILE A 24 -15.02 5.53 21.57
C ILE A 24 -16.34 6.06 20.99
N LEU A 25 -16.34 6.53 19.74
CA LEU A 25 -17.58 7.00 19.10
C LEU A 25 -18.59 5.88 18.83
N SER A 26 -18.16 4.64 18.59
CA SER A 26 -19.10 3.51 18.48
C SER A 26 -19.80 3.20 19.81
N THR A 27 -19.19 3.57 20.94
CA THR A 27 -19.77 3.49 22.28
C THR A 27 -20.53 4.76 22.72
N GLY A 28 -20.47 5.83 21.93
CA GLY A 28 -21.43 6.95 21.97
C GLY A 28 -21.08 8.17 22.82
N THR A 29 -19.86 8.30 23.37
CA THR A 29 -19.52 9.46 24.24
C THR A 29 -18.24 10.19 23.82
N LEU A 30 -18.39 11.47 23.43
CA LEU A 30 -17.27 12.37 23.10
C LEU A 30 -16.44 12.80 24.32
N GLU A 31 -17.05 12.76 25.52
CA GLU A 31 -16.39 13.18 26.76
C GLU A 31 -15.29 12.21 27.23
N ALA A 32 -15.30 10.98 26.73
CA ALA A 32 -14.29 9.97 27.02
C ALA A 32 -13.01 10.13 26.19
N LEU A 33 -13.01 10.99 25.14
CA LEU A 33 -11.82 11.27 24.35
C LEU A 33 -10.87 12.19 25.10
N ALA A 34 -9.57 11.98 24.88
CA ALA A 34 -8.56 12.91 25.33
C ALA A 34 -8.80 14.32 24.72
N PRO A 35 -8.39 15.41 25.39
CA PRO A 35 -8.61 16.77 24.90
C PRO A 35 -8.13 16.97 23.46
N ASP A 36 -6.94 16.48 23.12
CA ASP A 36 -6.32 16.60 21.81
C ASP A 36 -7.12 15.85 20.72
N GLU A 37 -7.59 14.63 21.02
CA GLU A 37 -8.40 13.82 20.10
C GLU A 37 -9.78 14.45 19.85
N ARG A 38 -10.35 15.09 20.87
CA ARG A 38 -11.64 15.81 20.77
C ARG A 38 -11.53 17.06 19.90
N GLU A 39 -10.44 17.81 20.06
CA GLU A 39 -10.15 18.95 19.18
C GLU A 39 -9.92 18.50 17.74
N TYR A 40 -9.16 17.41 17.55
CA TYR A 40 -8.94 16.82 16.22
C TYR A 40 -10.25 16.39 15.56
N TYR A 41 -11.14 15.73 16.32
CA TYR A 41 -12.47 15.37 15.86
C TYR A 41 -13.30 16.60 15.46
N SER A 42 -13.27 17.67 16.24
CA SER A 42 -13.95 18.93 15.92
C SER A 42 -13.45 19.54 14.59
N LEU A 43 -12.14 19.50 14.35
CA LEU A 43 -11.56 19.93 13.08
C LEU A 43 -12.05 19.08 11.90
N MET A 44 -12.06 17.75 12.07
CA MET A 44 -12.58 16.84 11.05
C MET A 44 -14.07 17.09 10.77
N GLU A 45 -14.88 17.31 11.80
CA GLU A 45 -16.31 17.59 11.66
C GLU A 45 -16.56 18.93 10.94
N MET A 46 -15.76 19.95 11.26
CA MET A 46 -15.80 21.22 10.55
C MET A 46 -15.47 21.02 9.06
N VAL A 47 -14.41 20.28 8.73
CA VAL A 47 -14.04 19.99 7.34
C VAL A 47 -15.17 19.26 6.61
N ARG A 48 -15.82 18.29 7.26
CA ARG A 48 -17.00 17.60 6.73
C ARG A 48 -18.14 18.59 6.46
N GLY A 49 -18.45 19.47 7.41
CA GLY A 49 -19.48 20.49 7.27
C GLY A 49 -19.20 21.49 6.15
N LEU A 50 -17.94 21.91 5.97
CA LEU A 50 -17.51 22.77 4.88
C LEU A 50 -17.66 22.06 3.52
N ARG A 51 -17.26 20.79 3.42
CA ARG A 51 -17.40 19.99 2.19
C ARG A 51 -18.86 19.75 1.80
N ALA A 52 -19.75 19.59 2.77
CA ALA A 52 -21.18 19.42 2.51
C ALA A 52 -21.82 20.69 1.93
N ARG A 53 -21.22 21.87 2.16
CA ARG A 53 -21.70 23.15 1.63
C ARG A 53 -21.08 23.42 0.26
N MET A 54 -21.92 23.57 -0.77
CA MET A 54 -21.44 23.90 -2.11
C MET A 54 -20.91 25.34 -2.21
N ARG A 55 -21.46 26.27 -1.41
CA ARG A 55 -21.06 27.68 -1.39
C ARG A 55 -21.01 28.24 0.03
N ILE A 56 -20.04 29.11 0.29
CA ILE A 56 -19.94 29.92 1.51
C ILE A 56 -19.68 31.36 1.08
N ASN A 57 -20.50 32.29 1.53
CA ASN A 57 -20.41 33.72 1.19
C ASN A 57 -20.29 33.97 -0.33
N GLY A 58 -21.08 33.23 -1.13
CA GLY A 58 -21.10 33.31 -2.60
C GLY A 58 -19.92 32.64 -3.32
N LYS A 59 -18.88 32.18 -2.61
CA LYS A 59 -17.73 31.49 -3.19
C LYS A 59 -17.91 29.97 -3.13
N LEU A 60 -17.44 29.28 -4.19
CA LEU A 60 -17.44 27.82 -4.25
C LEU A 60 -16.48 27.26 -3.19
N VAL A 61 -16.94 26.28 -2.42
CA VAL A 61 -16.07 25.58 -1.46
C VAL A 61 -15.22 24.56 -2.23
N THR A 62 -13.91 24.77 -2.24
CA THR A 62 -12.95 23.86 -2.88
C THR A 62 -12.03 23.24 -1.85
N LYS A 63 -11.39 22.10 -2.19
CA LYS A 63 -10.34 21.48 -1.37
C LYS A 63 -9.28 22.49 -0.95
N ALA A 64 -8.75 23.25 -1.91
CA ALA A 64 -7.76 24.28 -1.67
C ALA A 64 -8.28 25.41 -0.77
N GLY A 65 -9.56 25.77 -0.89
CA GLY A 65 -10.21 26.75 -0.03
C GLY A 65 -10.26 26.29 1.43
N ILE A 66 -10.61 25.03 1.67
CA ILE A 66 -10.65 24.43 3.02
C ILE A 66 -9.25 24.33 3.62
N ILE A 67 -8.27 23.83 2.85
CA ILE A 67 -6.86 23.76 3.32
C ILE A 67 -6.34 25.16 3.65
N ARG A 68 -6.63 26.17 2.82
CA ARG A 68 -6.25 27.56 3.10
C ARG A 68 -6.90 28.10 4.38
N LEU A 69 -8.16 27.74 4.64
CA LEU A 69 -8.86 28.14 5.87
C LEU A 69 -8.22 27.52 7.12
N LEU A 70 -7.87 26.23 7.05
CA LEU A 70 -7.17 25.54 8.13
C LEU A 70 -5.78 26.12 8.42
N LYS A 71 -5.11 26.66 7.40
CA LYS A 71 -3.82 27.36 7.54
C LYS A 71 -3.97 28.78 8.07
N SER A 72 -5.12 29.43 7.87
CA SER A 72 -5.38 30.78 8.37
C SER A 72 -5.77 30.81 9.84
N GLU A 73 -5.62 31.96 10.50
CA GLU A 73 -6.16 32.20 11.84
C GLU A 73 -7.70 32.02 11.83
N PRO A 74 -8.29 31.38 12.85
CA PRO A 74 -7.72 31.04 14.17
C PRO A 74 -6.99 29.68 14.26
N TYR A 75 -6.93 28.90 13.16
CA TYR A 75 -6.46 27.52 13.20
C TYR A 75 -4.92 27.40 13.08
N GLY A 76 -4.32 28.15 12.15
CA GLY A 76 -2.86 28.27 12.05
C GLY A 76 -2.12 26.94 11.80
N LEU A 77 -2.76 25.96 11.17
CA LEU A 77 -2.15 24.64 10.92
C LEU A 77 -1.08 24.71 9.83
N SER A 78 -0.09 23.81 9.90
CA SER A 78 0.88 23.61 8.82
C SER A 78 0.21 23.02 7.56
N ASP A 79 0.85 23.14 6.39
CA ASP A 79 0.27 22.61 5.13
C ASP A 79 0.04 21.09 5.21
N TRP A 80 0.98 20.38 5.83
CA TRP A 80 0.90 18.94 6.04
C TRP A 80 -0.26 18.59 7.00
N MET A 81 -0.35 19.25 8.17
CA MET A 81 -1.45 19.05 9.13
C MET A 81 -2.81 19.31 8.51
N ALA A 82 -2.96 20.42 7.78
CA ALA A 82 -4.23 20.77 7.13
C ALA A 82 -4.66 19.74 6.07
N ARG A 83 -3.70 19.14 5.34
CA ARG A 83 -3.98 18.05 4.39
C ARG A 83 -4.34 16.76 5.11
N GLN A 84 -3.68 16.46 6.22
CA GLN A 84 -3.97 15.28 7.03
C GLN A 84 -5.38 15.33 7.61
N VAL A 85 -5.76 16.42 8.30
CA VAL A 85 -7.14 16.62 8.81
C VAL A 85 -8.17 16.44 7.70
N TYR A 86 -7.87 16.94 6.50
CA TYR A 86 -8.76 16.81 5.36
C TYR A 86 -8.92 15.38 4.85
N ALA A 87 -7.81 14.63 4.77
CA ALA A 87 -7.82 13.24 4.36
C ALA A 87 -8.52 12.36 5.42
N ASP A 88 -8.16 12.56 6.68
CA ASP A 88 -8.71 11.83 7.81
C ASP A 88 -10.20 12.10 7.97
N SER A 89 -10.67 13.34 7.81
CA SER A 89 -12.10 13.66 7.76
C SER A 89 -12.82 12.84 6.68
N LEU A 90 -12.25 12.71 5.49
CA LEU A 90 -12.89 11.96 4.41
C LEU A 90 -12.96 10.46 4.74
N ASN A 91 -11.84 9.88 5.18
CA ASN A 91 -11.78 8.47 5.53
C ASN A 91 -12.65 8.17 6.75
N PHE A 92 -12.59 8.99 7.78
CA PHE A 92 -13.33 8.77 9.03
C PHE A 92 -14.85 8.78 8.81
N PHE A 93 -15.38 9.72 8.03
CA PHE A 93 -16.84 9.88 7.87
C PHE A 93 -17.44 9.12 6.69
N TYR A 94 -16.64 8.72 5.70
CA TYR A 94 -17.14 8.12 4.47
C TYR A 94 -16.55 6.76 4.12
N THR A 95 -15.55 6.26 4.86
CA THR A 95 -15.15 4.86 4.71
C THR A 95 -16.31 3.96 5.13
N GLN A 96 -16.64 3.01 4.25
CA GLN A 96 -17.69 2.02 4.48
C GLN A 96 -17.05 0.64 4.36
N ASP A 97 -16.70 0.03 5.49
CA ASP A 97 -15.96 -1.24 5.49
C ASP A 97 -16.83 -2.45 5.08
N ASN A 98 -18.13 -2.40 5.36
CA ASN A 98 -19.02 -3.55 5.20
C ASN A 98 -19.96 -3.47 4.00
N VAL A 99 -19.93 -2.38 3.22
CA VAL A 99 -20.84 -2.20 2.08
C VAL A 99 -20.11 -2.47 0.77
N ARG A 100 -20.52 -3.53 0.09
CA ARG A 100 -19.95 -3.88 -1.22
C ARG A 100 -20.21 -2.73 -2.21
N PRO A 101 -19.25 -2.39 -3.09
CA PRO A 101 -19.47 -1.38 -4.14
C PRO A 101 -20.70 -1.64 -5.00
N GLN A 102 -21.02 -2.92 -5.24
CA GLN A 102 -22.23 -3.33 -5.95
C GLN A 102 -23.53 -2.95 -5.21
N ALA A 103 -23.55 -3.01 -3.88
CA ALA A 103 -24.70 -2.61 -3.09
C ALA A 103 -24.96 -1.10 -3.20
N PHE A 104 -23.90 -0.29 -3.21
CA PHE A 104 -24.03 1.15 -3.49
C PHE A 104 -24.50 1.43 -4.90
N ALA A 105 -23.95 0.72 -5.90
CA ALA A 105 -24.37 0.89 -7.28
C ALA A 105 -25.88 0.60 -7.43
N ASN A 106 -26.38 -0.45 -6.77
CA ASN A 106 -27.81 -0.75 -6.71
C ASN A 106 -28.63 0.34 -6.00
N LEU A 107 -28.15 0.86 -4.85
CA LEU A 107 -28.80 1.96 -4.14
C LEU A 107 -28.91 3.23 -5.00
N TYR A 108 -27.85 3.59 -5.72
CA TYR A 108 -27.86 4.73 -6.62
C TYR A 108 -28.73 4.47 -7.85
N ALA A 109 -28.77 3.25 -8.38
CA ALA A 109 -29.66 2.87 -9.48
C ALA A 109 -31.14 3.00 -9.09
N GLU A 110 -31.53 2.54 -7.90
CA GLU A 110 -32.88 2.70 -7.37
C GLU A 110 -33.27 4.19 -7.24
N LYS A 111 -32.37 5.02 -6.72
CA LYS A 111 -32.60 6.48 -6.66
C LYS A 111 -32.77 7.09 -8.04
N ALA A 112 -31.96 6.67 -9.01
CA ALA A 112 -32.07 7.14 -10.39
C ALA A 112 -33.41 6.71 -11.02
N GLU A 113 -33.91 5.51 -10.75
CA GLU A 113 -35.24 5.06 -11.19
C GLU A 113 -36.38 5.85 -10.53
N ASN A 114 -36.28 6.10 -9.23
CA ASN A 114 -37.25 6.93 -8.53
C ASN A 114 -37.29 8.34 -9.12
N TRP A 115 -36.13 8.95 -9.40
CA TRP A 115 -36.07 10.22 -10.11
C TRP A 115 -36.62 10.12 -11.53
N ALA A 116 -36.30 9.06 -12.27
CA ALA A 116 -36.84 8.85 -13.62
C ALA A 116 -38.37 8.81 -13.62
N ASN A 117 -38.97 8.11 -12.66
CA ASN A 117 -40.42 8.05 -12.49
C ASN A 117 -41.01 9.44 -12.22
N THR A 118 -40.41 10.22 -11.32
CA THR A 118 -40.87 11.58 -11.02
C THR A 118 -40.76 12.52 -12.22
N VAL A 119 -39.64 12.48 -12.95
CA VAL A 119 -39.38 13.33 -14.11
C VAL A 119 -40.26 12.93 -15.30
N PHE A 120 -40.57 11.64 -15.43
CA PHE A 120 -41.52 11.13 -16.41
C PHE A 120 -42.94 11.65 -16.14
N LEU A 121 -43.38 11.62 -14.87
CA LEU A 121 -44.68 12.17 -14.45
C LEU A 121 -44.77 13.69 -14.69
N MET A 122 -43.65 14.40 -14.59
CA MET A 122 -43.55 15.83 -14.94
C MET A 122 -43.53 16.09 -16.46
N GLY A 123 -43.62 15.06 -17.29
CA GLY A 123 -43.69 15.15 -18.75
C GLY A 123 -42.33 15.22 -19.47
N ASN A 124 -41.21 15.16 -18.75
CA ASN A 124 -39.87 15.22 -19.36
C ASN A 124 -39.32 13.82 -19.65
N VAL A 125 -39.82 13.22 -20.72
CA VAL A 125 -39.48 11.84 -21.13
C VAL A 125 -37.99 11.68 -21.48
N LYS A 126 -37.35 12.73 -22.01
CA LYS A 126 -35.94 12.68 -22.42
C LYS A 126 -35.01 12.53 -21.22
N GLU A 127 -35.27 13.26 -20.15
CA GLU A 127 -34.46 13.22 -18.94
C GLU A 127 -34.74 11.96 -18.11
N ALA A 128 -36.00 11.50 -18.06
CA ALA A 128 -36.34 10.20 -17.50
C ALA A 128 -35.59 9.04 -18.18
N LYS A 129 -35.51 9.04 -19.51
CA LYS A 129 -34.73 8.05 -20.27
C LYS A 129 -33.23 8.07 -19.90
N ASN A 130 -32.65 9.25 -19.69
CA ASN A 130 -31.24 9.36 -19.32
C ASN A 130 -30.99 8.81 -17.91
N LEU A 131 -31.89 9.07 -16.96
CA LEU A 131 -31.82 8.52 -15.61
C LEU A 131 -31.95 6.99 -15.60
N LEU A 132 -32.81 6.42 -16.45
CA LEU A 132 -32.92 4.96 -16.61
C LEU A 132 -31.67 4.33 -17.22
N LYS A 133 -31.02 5.00 -18.17
CA LYS A 133 -29.71 4.55 -18.70
C LYS A 133 -28.64 4.53 -17.62
N LEU A 134 -28.58 5.59 -16.80
CA LEU A 134 -27.66 5.66 -15.67
C LEU A 134 -27.91 4.52 -14.66
N ALA A 135 -29.17 4.21 -14.38
CA ALA A 135 -29.52 3.07 -13.51
C ALA A 135 -29.05 1.73 -14.08
N ALA A 136 -29.21 1.51 -15.39
CA ALA A 136 -28.74 0.30 -16.07
C ALA A 136 -27.20 0.19 -16.08
N GLU A 137 -26.50 1.31 -16.26
CA GLU A 137 -25.02 1.37 -16.15
C GLU A 137 -24.55 1.02 -14.74
N LEU A 138 -25.17 1.60 -13.71
CA LEU A 138 -24.83 1.34 -12.31
C LEU A 138 -25.04 -0.13 -11.94
N ARG A 139 -26.07 -0.79 -12.45
CA ARG A 139 -26.30 -2.24 -12.24
C ARG A 139 -25.36 -3.14 -13.03
N GLY A 140 -24.55 -2.58 -13.92
CA GLY A 140 -23.61 -3.34 -14.74
C GLY A 140 -24.28 -4.08 -15.90
N CYS A 141 -25.48 -3.67 -16.34
CA CYS A 141 -26.18 -4.29 -17.45
C CYS A 141 -25.42 -4.22 -18.79
N TYR A 142 -24.43 -3.33 -18.90
CA TYR A 142 -23.59 -3.14 -20.09
C TYR A 142 -22.16 -3.64 -19.90
N LYS A 143 -21.83 -4.27 -18.78
CA LYS A 143 -20.50 -4.85 -18.60
C LYS A 143 -20.46 -6.17 -19.38
N ASP A 144 -19.53 -6.27 -20.32
CA ASP A 144 -19.22 -7.54 -20.95
C ASP A 144 -18.87 -8.54 -19.85
N GLN A 145 -19.54 -9.68 -19.87
CA GLN A 145 -19.31 -10.75 -18.93
C GLN A 145 -17.84 -11.16 -19.09
N GLN A 146 -17.01 -10.84 -18.09
CA GLN A 146 -15.60 -11.19 -18.14
C GLN A 146 -15.52 -12.69 -18.41
N ALA A 147 -14.82 -13.08 -19.47
CA ALA A 147 -14.60 -14.48 -19.79
C ALA A 147 -13.97 -15.13 -18.56
N GLU A 148 -14.71 -16.02 -17.91
CA GLU A 148 -14.19 -16.79 -16.79
C GLU A 148 -12.98 -17.57 -17.32
N ILE A 149 -11.85 -17.49 -16.61
CA ILE A 149 -10.67 -18.28 -16.96
C ILE A 149 -11.13 -19.75 -16.97
N PRO A 150 -10.97 -20.48 -18.08
CA PRO A 150 -11.40 -21.87 -18.16
C PRO A 150 -10.82 -22.66 -16.97
N GLU A 151 -11.68 -23.38 -16.25
CA GLU A 151 -11.29 -24.14 -15.04
C GLU A 151 -10.10 -25.08 -15.32
N GLU A 152 -9.97 -25.56 -16.56
CA GLU A 152 -8.87 -26.40 -17.03
C GLU A 152 -7.48 -25.76 -16.84
N LEU A 153 -7.37 -24.44 -17.03
CA LEU A 153 -6.09 -23.71 -16.85
C LEU A 153 -5.77 -23.47 -15.38
N LEU A 154 -6.80 -23.36 -14.52
CA LEU A 154 -6.64 -23.20 -13.08
C LEU A 154 -6.34 -24.54 -12.38
N ALA A 155 -6.92 -25.63 -12.90
CA ALA A 155 -6.75 -26.98 -12.37
C ALA A 155 -5.44 -27.66 -12.85
N GLN A 156 -4.74 -27.07 -13.82
CA GLN A 156 -3.47 -27.59 -14.29
C GLN A 156 -2.42 -27.50 -13.18
N LYS A 157 -2.21 -28.62 -12.48
CA LYS A 157 -1.20 -28.75 -11.44
C LYS A 157 0.18 -28.45 -12.04
N SER A 158 0.82 -27.38 -11.59
CA SER A 158 2.19 -27.06 -11.96
C SER A 158 3.13 -28.13 -11.42
N THR A 159 3.78 -28.89 -12.29
CA THR A 159 4.85 -29.80 -11.89
C THR A 159 6.14 -29.01 -11.73
N VAL A 160 6.62 -28.84 -10.49
CA VAL A 160 7.92 -28.23 -10.21
C VAL A 160 8.99 -29.31 -10.29
N ILE A 161 9.89 -29.20 -11.27
CA ILE A 161 11.02 -30.10 -11.45
C ILE A 161 12.26 -29.46 -10.82
N TYR A 162 12.85 -30.10 -9.82
CA TYR A 162 14.14 -29.70 -9.25
C TYR A 162 15.25 -30.52 -9.90
N THR A 163 16.23 -29.85 -10.50
CA THR A 163 17.41 -30.50 -11.07
C THR A 163 18.68 -29.80 -10.61
N THR A 164 19.70 -30.58 -10.29
CA THR A 164 21.06 -30.13 -9.99
C THR A 164 21.97 -30.17 -11.22
N SER A 165 21.46 -30.68 -12.34
CA SER A 165 22.18 -30.78 -13.60
C SER A 165 22.14 -29.43 -14.34
N ARG A 166 23.32 -28.92 -14.70
CA ARG A 166 23.44 -27.68 -15.51
C ARG A 166 22.82 -27.83 -16.90
N LYS A 167 22.87 -29.04 -17.48
CA LYS A 167 22.29 -29.34 -18.79
C LYS A 167 20.78 -29.13 -18.80
N ASP A 168 20.12 -29.57 -17.74
CA ASP A 168 18.68 -29.49 -17.58
C ASP A 168 18.22 -28.04 -17.34
N LEU A 169 19.13 -27.19 -16.84
CA LEU A 169 18.94 -25.75 -16.67
C LEU A 169 19.28 -24.93 -17.93
N GLY A 170 19.68 -25.59 -19.03
CA GLY A 170 20.08 -24.93 -20.28
C GLY A 170 21.41 -24.16 -20.18
N VAL A 171 22.21 -24.41 -19.14
CA VAL A 171 23.52 -23.79 -18.96
C VAL A 171 24.59 -24.67 -19.64
N PRO A 172 25.48 -24.11 -20.47
CA PRO A 172 26.54 -24.89 -21.11
C PRO A 172 27.47 -25.56 -20.07
N GLU A 173 28.08 -26.69 -20.47
CA GLU A 173 29.09 -27.33 -19.63
C GLU A 173 30.29 -26.38 -19.42
N ILE A 174 30.80 -26.32 -18.19
CA ILE A 174 31.97 -25.50 -17.88
C ILE A 174 33.19 -26.07 -18.59
N ASP A 175 33.86 -25.25 -19.39
CA ASP A 175 35.20 -25.56 -19.88
C ASP A 175 36.20 -25.47 -18.72
N ARG A 176 36.67 -26.63 -18.27
CA ARG A 176 37.58 -26.73 -17.14
C ARG A 176 38.97 -26.18 -17.46
N LYS A 177 39.34 -26.07 -18.75
CA LYS A 177 40.62 -25.50 -19.17
C LYS A 177 40.60 -23.99 -19.04
N GLU A 178 39.54 -23.34 -19.50
CA GLU A 178 39.36 -21.89 -19.32
C GLU A 178 39.32 -21.52 -17.84
N LEU A 179 38.68 -22.35 -17.00
CA LEU A 179 38.65 -22.13 -15.56
C LEU A 179 40.03 -22.29 -14.92
N GLU A 180 40.85 -23.23 -15.37
CA GLU A 180 42.21 -23.41 -14.89
C GLU A 180 43.11 -22.23 -15.29
N GLU A 181 43.04 -21.80 -16.55
CA GLU A 181 43.76 -20.63 -17.06
C GLU A 181 43.35 -19.35 -16.32
N PHE A 182 42.06 -19.20 -16.00
CA PHE A 182 41.56 -18.10 -15.18
C PHE A 182 42.16 -18.11 -13.77
N ILE A 183 42.22 -19.27 -13.11
CA ILE A 183 42.82 -19.41 -11.78
C ILE A 183 44.33 -19.10 -11.81
N ASP A 184 45.01 -19.48 -12.89
CA ASP A 184 46.44 -19.20 -13.05
C ASP A 184 46.73 -17.72 -13.36
N ALA A 185 45.79 -17.03 -13.98
CA ALA A 185 45.88 -15.60 -14.30
C ALA A 185 45.66 -14.69 -13.08
N ILE A 186 45.18 -15.20 -11.94
CA ILE A 186 44.91 -14.35 -10.77
C ILE A 186 46.23 -13.87 -10.14
N PRO A 187 46.49 -12.55 -10.10
CA PRO A 187 47.71 -11.99 -9.49
C PRO A 187 47.66 -12.06 -7.97
N GLU A 188 48.84 -12.07 -7.33
CA GLU A 188 49.02 -11.96 -5.87
C GLU A 188 48.43 -13.09 -4.98
N ILE A 189 48.18 -14.28 -5.54
CA ILE A 189 47.76 -15.44 -4.75
C ILE A 189 48.95 -16.36 -4.44
N PRO A 190 49.19 -16.72 -3.16
CA PRO A 190 50.15 -17.75 -2.78
C PRO A 190 49.89 -19.08 -3.50
N VAL A 191 50.96 -19.78 -3.90
CA VAL A 191 50.88 -21.02 -4.71
C VAL A 191 49.98 -22.08 -4.05
N ILE A 192 49.99 -22.16 -2.73
CA ILE A 192 49.19 -23.11 -1.94
C ILE A 192 47.68 -22.80 -2.06
N VAL A 193 47.32 -21.52 -1.93
CA VAL A 193 45.92 -21.06 -2.06
C VAL A 193 45.42 -21.26 -3.49
N ARG A 194 46.30 -21.10 -4.49
CA ARG A 194 45.99 -21.38 -5.89
C ARG A 194 45.69 -22.86 -6.13
N GLU A 195 46.48 -23.77 -5.57
CA GLU A 195 46.21 -25.21 -5.66
C GLU A 195 44.91 -25.60 -4.95
N ASN A 196 44.66 -25.01 -3.79
CA ASN A 196 43.42 -25.18 -3.04
C ASN A 196 42.18 -24.79 -3.86
N ILE A 197 42.24 -23.67 -4.58
CA ILE A 197 41.16 -23.21 -5.45
C ILE A 197 40.96 -24.17 -6.65
N LYS A 198 42.04 -24.74 -7.20
CA LYS A 198 41.95 -25.76 -8.26
C LYS A 198 41.31 -27.07 -7.78
N GLU A 199 41.52 -27.44 -6.51
CA GLU A 199 40.86 -28.59 -5.88
C GLU A 199 39.36 -28.31 -5.62
N ASP A 200 39.03 -27.13 -5.10
CA ASP A 200 37.64 -26.71 -4.81
C ASP A 200 36.80 -26.59 -6.11
N ALA A 201 37.44 -26.17 -7.20
CA ALA A 201 36.86 -26.16 -8.55
C ALA A 201 36.72 -27.56 -9.19
N ARG A 202 37.15 -28.64 -8.50
CA ARG A 202 37.21 -30.02 -9.02
C ARG A 202 38.01 -30.17 -10.32
N ILE A 203 39.04 -29.33 -10.50
CA ILE A 203 40.01 -29.45 -11.59
C ILE A 203 41.09 -30.46 -11.19
N LYS A 204 41.59 -30.36 -9.95
CA LYS A 204 42.48 -31.36 -9.32
C LYS A 204 41.70 -32.22 -8.31
N ALA A 205 42.23 -33.41 -8.02
CA ALA A 205 41.66 -34.30 -7.01
C ALA A 205 41.89 -33.72 -5.60
N PHE A 206 40.84 -33.67 -4.80
CA PHE A 206 40.89 -33.16 -3.43
C PHE A 206 41.69 -34.11 -2.53
N ASP A 207 42.74 -33.60 -1.88
CA ASP A 207 43.55 -34.35 -0.92
C ASP A 207 43.29 -33.84 0.50
N LEU A 208 42.36 -34.53 1.19
CA LEU A 208 41.95 -34.19 2.55
C LEU A 208 43.13 -34.11 3.53
N LYS A 209 44.15 -34.96 3.38
CA LYS A 209 45.29 -35.00 4.31
C LYS A 209 46.16 -33.75 4.18
N LYS A 210 46.36 -33.26 2.96
CA LYS A 210 47.11 -32.01 2.72
C LYS A 210 46.36 -30.81 3.28
N ARG A 211 45.04 -30.75 3.10
CA ARG A 211 44.20 -29.65 3.62
C ARG A 211 44.25 -29.58 5.14
N MET A 212 44.05 -30.72 5.82
CA MET A 212 44.12 -30.79 7.29
C MET A 212 45.49 -30.38 7.83
N LEU A 213 46.59 -30.73 7.15
CA LEU A 213 47.94 -30.38 7.59
C LEU A 213 48.24 -28.87 7.41
N TYR A 214 47.67 -28.25 6.38
CA TYR A 214 47.75 -26.81 6.16
C TYR A 214 46.96 -26.04 7.22
N ASP A 215 45.70 -26.45 7.45
CA ASP A 215 44.85 -25.84 8.47
C ASP A 215 45.51 -25.91 9.87
N ILE A 216 46.10 -27.06 10.23
CA ILE A 216 46.83 -27.21 11.50
C ILE A 216 48.03 -26.25 11.62
N LYS A 217 48.72 -25.94 10.52
CA LYS A 217 49.84 -24.98 10.53
C LYS A 217 49.36 -23.53 10.63
N GLU A 218 48.34 -23.17 9.85
CA GLU A 218 47.76 -21.82 9.85
C GLU A 218 47.14 -21.48 11.22
N PHE A 219 46.43 -22.42 11.87
CA PHE A 219 45.88 -22.23 13.22
C PHE A 219 46.91 -22.45 14.36
N GLY A 220 48.09 -23.00 14.06
CA GLY A 220 49.14 -23.27 15.04
C GLY A 220 50.09 -22.10 15.27
N GLU A 221 50.37 -21.32 14.23
CA GLU A 221 51.29 -20.17 14.29
C GLU A 221 50.71 -18.95 15.04
N ASP A 222 49.39 -18.85 15.17
CA ASP A 222 48.71 -17.80 15.94
C ASP A 222 48.85 -17.92 17.48
N ASN A 223 49.40 -19.04 17.99
CA ASN A 223 49.51 -19.32 19.43
C ASN A 223 50.93 -19.19 20.02
N GLU A 224 51.95 -18.77 19.25
CA GLU A 224 53.33 -18.60 19.75
C GLU A 224 53.67 -17.14 20.17
N GLY A 225 52.65 -16.30 20.39
CA GLY A 225 52.80 -14.86 20.64
C GLY A 225 52.20 -14.30 21.94
N GLU A 226 52.05 -15.10 23.00
CA GLU A 226 51.76 -14.61 24.38
C GLU A 226 52.86 -15.00 25.39
#